data_AF-V9IJN8-F1
#
_entry.id   AF-V9IJN8-F1
#
_cell.length_a   1.000
_cell.length_b   1.000
_cell.length_c   1.000
_cell.angle_alpha   90.00
_cell.angle_beta   90.00
_cell.angle_gamma   90.00
#
_symmetry.space_group_name_H-M   'P 1'
#
loop_
_entity.id
_entity.type
_entity.pdbx_description
1 polymer ?
#
loop_
_entity_poly.entity_id
_entity_poly.type
_entity_poly.pdbx_seq_one_letter_code
_entity_poly.pdbx_strand_id
1 'polypeptide(L)'
;MYLKMYAKGQEAARMEQADQILEQAYQTPPKVTVAELLQQLTITQAELENIKDTSYSPEPHISADRSQSLLSAQEAVSLWVLGTRKAMYRRILEARNNQGVLDPEITLQFLKSAIYYFLTDKENHHGHLNAIESILGFSEIEKHNIDKIYRSTRK
;
A
#
# COMPACT_ATOMS: atom_id res chain seq x y z
N MET A 1 23.19 15.66 -36.15
CA MET A 1 21.77 15.96 -35.85
C MET A 1 20.86 14.75 -36.11
N TYR A 2 20.81 14.21 -37.35
CA TYR A 2 20.00 13.04 -37.70
C TYR A 2 20.27 11.76 -36.89
N LEU A 3 21.54 11.47 -36.59
CA LEU A 3 21.93 10.28 -35.82
C LEU A 3 21.32 10.24 -34.41
N LYS A 4 21.20 11.43 -33.78
CA LYS A 4 20.66 11.58 -32.42
C LYS A 4 19.14 11.41 -32.39
N MET A 5 18.45 11.80 -33.47
CA MET A 5 17.01 11.54 -33.63
C MET A 5 16.73 10.07 -33.93
N TYR A 6 17.59 9.39 -34.69
CA TYR A 6 17.44 7.95 -34.95
C TYR A 6 17.62 7.12 -33.68
N ALA A 7 18.66 7.42 -32.88
CA ALA A 7 18.85 6.78 -31.56
C ALA A 7 17.67 7.06 -30.62
N LYS A 8 17.22 8.33 -30.56
CA LYS A 8 16.04 8.72 -29.77
C LYS A 8 14.75 8.02 -30.25
N GLY A 9 14.63 7.78 -31.55
CA GLY A 9 13.51 7.02 -32.14
C GLY A 9 13.56 5.53 -31.77
N GLN A 10 14.74 4.91 -31.76
CA GLN A 10 14.89 3.53 -31.28
C GLN A 10 14.61 3.39 -29.78
N GLU A 11 15.03 4.36 -28.98
CA GLU A 11 14.74 4.39 -27.54
C GLU A 11 13.25 4.59 -27.26
N ALA A 12 12.59 5.49 -28.00
CA ALA A 12 11.15 5.71 -27.90
C ALA A 12 10.36 4.45 -28.28
N ALA A 13 10.74 3.75 -29.37
CA ALA A 13 10.10 2.51 -29.77
C ALA A 13 10.30 1.38 -28.73
N ARG A 14 11.47 1.33 -28.07
CA ARG A 14 11.73 0.36 -27.00
C ARG A 14 10.92 0.67 -25.73
N MET A 15 10.76 1.96 -25.39
CA MET A 15 9.92 2.40 -24.27
C MET A 15 8.44 2.10 -24.51
N GLU A 16 7.91 2.39 -25.71
CA GLU A 16 6.52 2.02 -26.05
C GLU A 16 6.28 0.52 -26.01
N GLN A 17 7.24 -0.30 -26.45
CA GLN A 17 7.15 -1.76 -26.31
C GLN A 17 7.17 -2.20 -24.84
N ALA A 18 8.03 -1.59 -24.01
CA ALA A 18 8.09 -1.90 -22.58
C ALA A 18 6.78 -1.50 -21.86
N ASP A 19 6.22 -0.34 -22.20
CA ASP A 19 4.94 0.13 -21.67
C ASP A 19 3.78 -0.77 -22.12
N GLN A 20 3.78 -1.27 -23.36
CA GLN A 20 2.80 -2.26 -23.83
C GLN A 20 2.92 -3.61 -23.13
N ILE A 21 4.14 -4.09 -22.88
CA ILE A 21 4.38 -5.35 -22.14
C ILE A 21 3.92 -5.20 -20.69
N LEU A 22 4.17 -4.04 -20.09
CA LEU A 22 3.78 -3.71 -18.73
C LEU A 22 2.24 -3.61 -18.61
N GLU A 23 1.59 -2.89 -19.53
CA GLU A 23 0.13 -2.83 -19.66
C GLU A 23 -0.47 -4.23 -19.87
N GLN A 24 0.09 -5.05 -20.76
CA GLN A 24 -0.35 -6.43 -20.93
C GLN A 24 -0.19 -7.27 -19.66
N ALA A 25 0.91 -7.12 -18.91
CA ALA A 25 1.13 -7.83 -17.65
C ALA A 25 0.16 -7.39 -16.53
N TYR A 26 -0.33 -6.15 -16.57
CA TYR A 26 -1.41 -5.69 -15.67
C TYR A 26 -2.78 -6.25 -16.08
N GLN A 27 -3.03 -6.49 -17.37
CA GLN A 27 -4.30 -7.03 -17.88
C GLN A 27 -4.38 -8.56 -17.81
N THR A 28 -3.24 -9.25 -17.87
CA THR A 28 -3.16 -10.70 -17.67
C THR A 28 -2.49 -11.00 -16.33
N PRO A 29 -3.26 -11.14 -15.22
CA PRO A 29 -2.69 -11.75 -14.03
C PRO A 29 -2.13 -13.11 -14.48
N PRO A 30 -0.90 -13.48 -14.09
CA PRO A 30 -0.33 -14.75 -14.49
C PRO A 30 -1.26 -15.82 -13.91
N LYS A 31 -2.03 -16.46 -14.78
CA LYS A 31 -2.91 -17.57 -14.42
C LYS A 31 -2.03 -18.80 -14.21
N VAL A 32 -1.11 -18.69 -13.25
CA VAL A 32 -0.28 -19.80 -12.81
C VAL A 32 -1.24 -20.77 -12.16
N THR A 33 -1.39 -21.91 -12.81
CA THR A 33 -2.24 -22.97 -12.29
C THR A 33 -1.60 -23.56 -11.04
N VAL A 34 -2.42 -24.09 -10.13
CA VAL A 34 -1.92 -24.77 -8.92
C VAL A 34 -0.93 -25.90 -9.30
N ALA A 35 -1.16 -26.54 -10.44
CA ALA A 35 -0.27 -27.57 -10.97
C ALA A 35 1.14 -27.03 -11.30
N GLU A 36 1.24 -25.87 -11.94
CA GLU A 36 2.54 -25.23 -12.25
C GLU A 36 3.28 -24.82 -10.97
N LEU A 37 2.56 -24.32 -9.96
CA LEU A 37 3.17 -23.99 -8.65
C LEU A 37 3.71 -25.23 -7.94
N LEU A 38 2.97 -26.34 -7.95
CA LEU A 38 3.43 -27.61 -7.37
C LEU A 38 4.61 -28.19 -8.13
N GLN A 39 4.61 -28.07 -9.46
CA GLN A 39 5.74 -28.47 -10.29
C GLN A 39 6.98 -27.64 -9.97
N GLN A 40 6.86 -26.32 -9.89
CA GLN A 40 7.97 -25.44 -9.50
C GLN A 40 8.48 -25.73 -8.10
N LEU A 41 7.59 -26.00 -7.14
CA LEU A 41 7.98 -26.40 -5.78
C LEU A 41 8.77 -27.70 -5.79
N THR A 42 8.33 -28.70 -6.56
CA THR A 42 9.01 -29.99 -6.69
C THR A 42 10.40 -29.83 -7.30
N ILE A 43 10.52 -29.03 -8.36
CA ILE A 43 11.81 -28.72 -9.01
C ILE A 43 12.74 -28.01 -8.01
N THR A 44 12.25 -26.97 -7.34
CA THR A 44 13.03 -26.20 -6.36
C THR A 44 13.49 -27.07 -5.19
N GLN A 45 12.64 -28.00 -4.74
CA GLN A 45 12.95 -28.91 -3.66
C GLN A 45 14.03 -29.93 -4.08
N ALA A 46 13.96 -30.46 -5.30
CA ALA A 46 14.98 -31.36 -5.85
C ALA A 46 16.34 -30.66 -6.07
N GLU A 47 16.34 -29.40 -6.52
CA GLU A 47 17.55 -28.60 -6.63
C GLU A 47 18.20 -28.34 -5.27
N LEU A 48 17.39 -28.00 -4.25
CA LEU A 48 17.88 -27.83 -2.87
C LEU A 48 18.44 -29.11 -2.26
N GLU A 49 17.86 -30.27 -2.59
CA GLU A 49 18.35 -31.57 -2.15
C GLU A 49 19.72 -31.89 -2.78
N ASN A 50 19.90 -31.58 -4.07
CA ASN A 50 21.17 -31.75 -4.79
C ASN A 50 22.31 -30.85 -4.22
N ILE A 51 21.98 -29.63 -3.79
CA ILE A 51 22.95 -28.71 -3.19
C ILE A 51 23.40 -29.18 -1.80
N LYS A 52 22.54 -29.92 -1.07
CA LYS A 52 22.81 -30.44 0.27
C LYS A 52 23.91 -31.50 0.29
N ASP A 53 24.00 -32.32 -0.75
CA ASP A 53 25.00 -33.39 -0.85
C ASP A 53 26.38 -32.91 -1.34
N THR A 54 26.45 -31.72 -1.94
CA THR A 54 27.69 -31.19 -2.52
C THR A 54 28.61 -30.50 -1.49
N SER A 55 28.15 -30.27 -0.25
CA SER A 55 28.81 -29.28 0.62
C SER A 55 29.01 -29.66 2.08
N TYR A 56 29.45 -30.86 2.45
CA TYR A 56 29.95 -31.08 3.82
C TYR A 56 31.00 -32.21 3.92
N SER A 57 32.27 -31.87 3.68
CA SER A 57 33.40 -32.56 4.32
C SER A 57 33.93 -31.66 5.43
N PRO A 58 33.84 -32.05 6.71
CA PRO A 58 34.39 -31.27 7.81
C PRO A 58 35.83 -31.72 8.08
N GLU A 59 36.80 -31.14 7.37
CA GLU A 59 38.20 -31.21 7.81
C GLU A 59 38.55 -29.99 8.69
N PRO A 60 39.12 -30.20 9.90
CA PRO A 60 39.40 -29.11 10.83
C PRO A 60 40.88 -28.72 10.81
N HIS A 61 41.36 -27.99 9.81
CA HIS A 61 42.76 -27.50 9.85
C HIS A 61 42.91 -26.05 9.37
N ILE A 62 43.15 -25.18 10.36
CA ILE A 62 44.11 -24.07 10.41
C ILE A 62 44.29 -23.23 9.13
N SER A 63 44.02 -21.92 9.29
CA SER A 63 44.60 -20.76 8.57
C SER A 63 43.62 -19.94 7.73
N ALA A 64 43.79 -18.61 7.85
CA ALA A 64 43.26 -17.53 7.01
C ALA A 64 41.80 -17.11 7.24
N ASP A 65 41.64 -16.01 7.97
CA ASP A 65 40.97 -14.77 7.52
C ASP A 65 40.01 -14.92 6.33
N ARG A 66 38.95 -15.70 6.51
CA ARG A 66 37.91 -15.93 5.51
C ARG A 66 36.63 -15.44 6.11
N SER A 67 36.16 -14.32 5.58
CA SER A 67 34.87 -13.66 5.82
C SER A 67 33.85 -14.61 6.44
N GLN A 68 33.74 -14.56 7.77
CA GLN A 68 32.70 -15.30 8.47
C GLN A 68 31.38 -14.72 7.96
N SER A 69 30.67 -15.48 7.11
CA SER A 69 29.33 -15.11 6.69
C SER A 69 28.53 -14.90 7.97
N LEU A 70 28.21 -13.64 8.28
CA LEU A 70 27.58 -13.25 9.55
C LEU A 70 26.21 -13.91 9.75
N LEU A 71 25.65 -14.43 8.66
CA LEU A 71 24.38 -15.12 8.60
C LEU A 71 24.50 -16.33 7.66
N SER A 72 23.92 -17.45 8.08
CA SER A 72 23.58 -18.58 7.21
C SER A 72 22.56 -18.14 6.15
N ALA A 73 22.53 -18.82 5.01
CA ALA A 73 21.51 -18.61 3.97
C ALA A 73 20.09 -18.69 4.56
N GLN A 74 19.85 -19.60 5.51
CA GLN A 74 18.57 -19.73 6.20
C GLN A 74 18.22 -18.49 7.04
N GLU A 75 19.21 -17.91 7.73
CA GLU A 75 19.02 -16.72 8.57
C GLU A 75 18.78 -15.48 7.70
N ALA A 76 19.50 -15.36 6.59
CA ALA A 76 19.31 -14.30 5.61
C ALA A 76 17.90 -14.33 4.99
N VAL A 77 17.42 -15.50 4.58
CA VAL A 77 16.05 -15.67 4.06
C VAL A 77 15.01 -15.32 5.14
N SER A 78 15.23 -15.76 6.38
CA SER A 78 14.32 -15.48 7.49
C SER A 78 14.19 -13.98 7.76
N LEU A 79 15.30 -13.23 7.75
CA LEU A 79 15.30 -11.78 7.89
C LEU A 79 14.65 -11.08 6.70
N TRP A 80 14.85 -11.56 5.47
CA TRP A 80 14.21 -10.99 4.28
C TRP A 80 12.68 -11.16 4.31
N VAL A 81 12.19 -12.35 4.67
CA VAL A 81 10.74 -12.61 4.84
C VAL A 81 10.15 -11.75 5.96
N LEU A 82 10.86 -11.63 7.09
CA LEU A 82 10.40 -10.78 8.19
C LEU A 82 10.38 -9.30 7.81
N GLY A 83 11.42 -8.82 7.12
CA GLY A 83 11.53 -7.44 6.65
C GLY A 83 10.45 -7.07 5.64
N THR A 84 10.20 -7.93 4.66
CA THR A 84 9.12 -7.75 3.66
C THR A 84 7.75 -7.75 4.32
N ARG A 85 7.47 -8.69 5.23
CA ARG A 85 6.22 -8.75 6.00
C ARG A 85 6.02 -7.49 6.85
N LYS A 86 7.06 -7.01 7.54
CA LYS A 86 7.01 -5.77 8.34
C LYS A 86 6.72 -4.54 7.47
N ALA A 87 7.36 -4.42 6.31
CA ALA A 87 7.13 -3.33 5.38
C ALA A 87 5.70 -3.36 4.81
N MET A 88 5.18 -4.56 4.51
CA MET A 88 3.81 -4.74 4.02
C MET A 88 2.78 -4.30 5.06
N TYR A 89 2.90 -4.74 6.32
CA TYR A 89 1.98 -4.31 7.38
C TYR A 89 2.03 -2.80 7.62
N ARG A 90 3.23 -2.20 7.56
CA ARG A 90 3.37 -0.75 7.66
C ARG A 90 2.59 -0.04 6.55
N ARG A 91 2.72 -0.48 5.29
CA ARG A 91 1.96 0.08 4.16
C ARG A 91 0.45 -0.10 4.30
N ILE A 92 -0.01 -1.25 4.77
CA ILE A 92 -1.45 -1.48 5.03
C ILE A 92 -1.96 -0.52 6.10
N LEU A 93 -1.18 -0.32 7.17
CA LEU A 93 -1.53 0.60 8.24
C LEU A 93 -1.55 2.07 7.77
N GLU A 94 -0.54 2.47 7.01
CA GLU A 94 -0.42 3.82 6.42
C GLU A 94 -1.55 4.08 5.40
N ALA A 95 -1.85 3.11 4.54
CA ALA A 95 -2.96 3.19 3.59
C ALA A 95 -4.31 3.31 4.31
N ARG A 96 -4.52 2.54 5.39
CA ARG A 96 -5.74 2.65 6.23
C ARG A 96 -5.85 4.01 6.91
N ASN A 97 -4.74 4.60 7.34
CA ASN A 97 -4.71 5.92 7.96
C ASN A 97 -4.98 7.05 6.94
N ASN A 98 -4.48 6.89 5.71
CA ASN A 98 -4.63 7.89 4.66
C ASN A 98 -5.95 7.77 3.87
N GLN A 99 -6.64 6.62 3.92
CA GLN A 99 -7.94 6.40 3.27
C GLN A 99 -9.08 7.30 3.78
N GLY A 100 -8.91 7.98 4.92
CA GLY A 100 -9.93 8.85 5.52
C GLY A 100 -9.57 10.34 5.52
N VAL A 101 -8.38 10.73 5.07
CA VAL A 101 -7.97 12.14 5.06
C VAL A 101 -8.52 12.78 3.79
N LEU A 102 -9.80 13.17 3.83
CA LEU A 102 -10.34 14.13 2.88
C LEU A 102 -9.43 15.36 2.87
N ASP A 103 -9.17 15.90 1.68
CA ASP A 103 -8.36 17.11 1.52
C ASP A 103 -8.89 18.18 2.49
N PRO A 104 -8.04 18.70 3.41
CA PRO A 104 -8.48 19.67 4.39
C PRO A 104 -9.16 20.89 3.74
N GLU A 105 -8.77 21.28 2.53
CA GLU A 105 -9.39 22.38 1.79
C GLU A 105 -10.84 22.05 1.42
N ILE A 106 -11.09 20.82 0.96
CA ILE A 106 -12.42 20.34 0.60
C ILE A 106 -13.31 20.25 1.86
N THR A 107 -12.80 19.71 2.96
CA THR A 107 -13.53 19.64 4.23
C THR A 107 -13.92 21.03 4.75
N LEU A 108 -13.01 22.00 4.66
CA LEU A 108 -13.29 23.39 5.04
C LEU A 108 -14.34 24.04 4.13
N GLN A 109 -14.33 23.76 2.83
CA GLN A 109 -15.34 24.24 1.90
C GLN A 109 -16.73 23.66 2.19
N PHE A 110 -16.81 22.37 2.56
CA PHE A 110 -18.04 21.75 3.04
C PHE A 110 -18.53 22.38 4.33
N LEU A 111 -17.64 22.59 5.31
CA LEU A 111 -17.99 23.23 6.57
C LEU A 111 -18.52 24.65 6.38
N LYS A 112 -17.85 25.46 5.55
CA LYS A 112 -18.29 26.81 5.16
C LYS A 112 -19.70 26.78 4.57
N SER A 113 -19.95 25.85 3.65
CA SER A 113 -21.25 25.72 2.98
C SER A 113 -22.35 25.28 3.95
N ALA A 114 -22.05 24.31 4.82
CA ALA A 114 -22.99 23.83 5.82
C ALA A 114 -23.39 24.94 6.81
N ILE A 115 -22.42 25.75 7.26
CA ILE A 115 -22.69 26.91 8.13
C ILE A 115 -23.52 27.97 7.39
N TYR A 116 -23.17 28.30 6.15
CA TYR A 116 -23.92 29.27 5.35
C TYR A 116 -25.39 28.87 5.24
N TYR A 117 -25.67 27.64 4.79
CA TYR A 117 -27.05 27.18 4.62
C TYR A 117 -27.78 26.94 5.94
N PHE A 118 -27.07 26.53 7.00
CA PHE A 118 -27.65 26.49 8.34
C PHE A 118 -28.22 27.85 8.79
N LEU A 119 -27.53 28.95 8.45
CA LEU A 119 -27.97 30.30 8.81
C LEU A 119 -29.01 30.86 7.82
N THR A 120 -28.92 30.53 6.53
CA THR A 120 -29.75 31.17 5.49
C THR A 120 -31.00 30.39 5.10
N ASP A 121 -30.95 29.06 5.05
CA ASP A 121 -32.04 28.23 4.50
C ASP A 121 -32.95 27.73 5.62
N LYS A 122 -34.16 28.30 5.81
CA LYS A 122 -35.16 28.00 6.86
C LYS A 122 -35.80 26.61 6.80
N GLU A 123 -35.69 25.90 5.69
CA GLU A 123 -36.40 24.64 5.47
C GLU A 123 -35.59 23.45 5.98
N ASN A 124 -34.27 23.45 5.76
CA ASN A 124 -33.40 22.28 6.02
C ASN A 124 -32.30 22.53 7.06
N HIS A 125 -32.58 23.34 8.08
CA HIS A 125 -31.65 23.67 9.18
C HIS A 125 -31.06 22.41 9.83
N HIS A 126 -31.89 21.38 10.00
CA HIS A 126 -31.50 20.17 10.71
C HIS A 126 -30.52 19.31 9.90
N GLY A 127 -30.69 19.24 8.58
CA GLY A 127 -29.75 18.57 7.69
C GLY A 127 -28.38 19.25 7.70
N HIS A 128 -28.36 20.59 7.69
CA HIS A 128 -27.10 21.35 7.77
C HIS A 128 -26.44 21.26 9.14
N LEU A 129 -27.21 21.23 10.24
CA LEU A 129 -26.67 20.99 11.58
C LEU A 129 -26.02 19.61 11.68
N ASN A 130 -26.68 18.56 11.20
CA ASN A 130 -26.14 17.20 11.21
C ASN A 130 -24.84 17.09 10.38
N ALA A 131 -24.76 17.83 9.26
CA ALA A 131 -23.54 17.91 8.47
C ALA A 131 -22.39 18.59 9.24
N ILE A 132 -22.66 19.70 9.94
CA ILE A 132 -21.68 20.39 10.78
C ILE A 132 -21.17 19.45 11.90
N GLU A 133 -22.08 18.79 12.60
CA GLU A 133 -21.74 17.83 13.67
C GLU A 133 -20.89 16.67 13.16
N SER A 134 -21.18 16.18 11.95
CA SER A 134 -20.44 15.09 11.32
C SER A 134 -19.04 15.51 10.87
N ILE A 135 -18.91 16.72 10.30
CA ILE A 135 -17.62 17.25 9.82
C ILE A 135 -16.69 17.58 11.00
N LEU A 136 -17.23 18.15 12.07
CA LEU A 136 -16.45 18.51 13.26
C LEU A 136 -16.25 17.34 14.24
N GLY A 137 -16.89 16.20 14.00
CA GLY A 137 -16.70 14.98 14.79
C GLY A 137 -17.27 15.06 16.21
N PHE A 138 -18.43 15.70 16.37
CA PHE A 138 -19.06 15.83 17.69
C PHE A 138 -19.46 14.46 18.25
N SER A 139 -19.23 14.27 19.54
CA SER A 139 -19.69 13.10 20.28
C SER A 139 -21.20 13.11 20.46
N GLU A 140 -21.79 11.93 20.69
CA GLU A 140 -23.23 11.78 20.89
C GLU A 140 -23.76 12.62 22.08
N ILE A 141 -22.93 12.87 23.09
CA ILE A 141 -23.27 13.70 24.25
C ILE A 141 -23.36 15.18 23.84
N GLU A 142 -22.42 15.65 23.02
CA GLU A 142 -22.39 17.02 22.51
C GLU A 142 -23.58 17.28 21.60
N LYS A 143 -23.88 16.37 20.67
CA LYS A 143 -25.07 16.44 19.81
C LYS A 143 -26.36 16.50 20.62
N HIS A 144 -26.50 15.67 21.65
CA HIS A 144 -27.68 15.68 22.52
C HIS A 144 -27.85 17.00 23.27
N ASN A 145 -26.77 17.60 23.77
CA ASN A 145 -26.80 18.90 24.43
C ASN A 145 -27.20 20.03 23.45
N ILE A 146 -26.67 19.99 22.23
CA ILE A 146 -27.01 20.94 21.16
C ILE A 146 -28.49 20.82 20.78
N ASP A 147 -28.99 19.61 20.53
CA ASP A 147 -30.40 19.37 20.21
C ASP A 147 -31.33 19.85 21.33
N LYS A 148 -30.96 19.60 22.60
CA LYS A 148 -31.72 20.07 23.77
C LYS A 148 -31.84 21.59 23.81
N ILE A 149 -30.74 22.31 23.60
CA ILE A 149 -30.73 23.79 23.57
C ILE A 149 -31.48 24.29 22.34
N TYR A 150 -31.22 23.72 21.17
CA TYR A 150 -31.84 24.10 19.91
C TYR A 150 -33.37 23.99 19.95
N ARG A 151 -33.91 22.90 20.52
CA ARG A 151 -35.35 22.72 20.75
C ARG A 151 -35.93 23.69 21.78
N SER A 152 -35.15 24.09 22.78
CA SER A 152 -35.59 25.03 23.81
C SER A 152 -35.70 26.46 23.30
N THR A 153 -34.83 26.88 22.37
CA THR A 153 -34.78 28.25 21.84
C THR A 153 -35.84 28.53 20.77
N ARG A 154 -36.46 27.47 20.21
CA ARG A 154 -37.45 27.57 19.11
C ARG A 154 -38.91 27.34 19.54
N LYS A 155 -39.18 27.16 20.84
CA LYS A 155 -40.53 27.23 21.43
C LYS A 155 -40.83 28.65 21.87
#